data_AF-A0AAD0KA12-F1
#
_entry.id   AF-A0AAD0KA12-F1
#
_cell.length_a   1.000
_cell.length_b   1.000
_cell.length_c   1.000
_cell.angle_alpha   90.00
_cell.angle_beta   90.00
_cell.angle_gamma   90.00
#
_symmetry.space_group_name_H-M   'P 1'
#
loop_
_entity.id
_entity.type
_entity.pdbx_description
1 polymer ?
#
loop_
_entity_poly.entity_id
_entity_poly.type
_entity_poly.pdbx_seq_one_letter_code
_entity_poly.pdbx_strand_id
1 'polypeptide(L)'
;MPDESAGHGGDDAAGPTEWQTGPAVGVGPWTVEHPGEPVPDDPRLDAELLAHGDTRNVVDAYRYWSREAIVADIDARRHPLHVAIENFAHDANIGTVVRTANAFAVAAVHIVGRRRWNRRGAMVTDRYQHLMHHETVSDLIAWARDARLTVVAVDNTPGARPLETADLPRDCVLLFGQEGPGVSDDAQREADLTVSIAQFGSTRSINAGVAAGIAMHAWVRQHADLDAAW
;
A
#
# COMPACT_ATOMS: atom_id res chain seq x y z
N MET A 1 36.20 -36.56 23.98
CA MET A 1 36.00 -36.56 22.51
C MET A 1 35.21 -37.81 22.19
N PRO A 2 33.93 -37.62 21.86
CA PRO A 2 33.53 -37.83 20.48
C PRO A 2 32.94 -36.56 19.88
N ASP A 3 33.16 -36.49 18.58
CA ASP A 3 32.78 -35.47 17.61
C ASP A 3 31.40 -35.85 17.06
N GLU A 4 30.40 -34.98 17.23
CA GLU A 4 29.14 -35.03 16.49
C GLU A 4 28.87 -33.64 15.90
N SER A 5 29.43 -33.43 14.71
CA SER A 5 29.08 -32.36 13.80
C SER A 5 27.65 -32.56 13.30
N ALA A 6 26.70 -31.97 14.01
CA ALA A 6 25.33 -31.80 13.52
C ALA A 6 25.33 -30.73 12.41
N GLY A 7 25.43 -31.17 11.16
CA GLY A 7 25.13 -30.36 9.99
C GLY A 7 23.68 -29.89 10.02
N HIS A 8 23.47 -28.64 10.41
CA HIS A 8 22.22 -27.94 10.15
C HIS A 8 22.25 -27.47 8.69
N GLY A 9 21.77 -28.31 7.79
CA GLY A 9 21.21 -27.85 6.53
C GLY A 9 19.87 -27.21 6.83
N GLY A 10 19.89 -25.94 7.25
CA GLY A 10 18.70 -25.09 7.21
C GLY A 10 18.59 -24.56 5.79
N ASP A 11 17.44 -24.78 5.15
CA ASP A 11 17.05 -24.06 3.94
C ASP A 11 17.24 -22.55 4.18
N ASP A 12 18.21 -21.94 3.48
CA ASP A 12 18.31 -20.49 3.26
C ASP A 12 17.17 -20.07 2.31
N ALA A 13 15.92 -20.40 2.65
CA ALA A 13 14.76 -19.85 1.98
C ALA A 13 14.62 -18.42 2.49
N ALA A 14 15.11 -17.49 1.67
CA ALA A 14 14.94 -16.07 1.88
C ALA A 14 13.48 -15.79 2.28
N GLY A 15 13.29 -15.11 3.42
CA GLY A 15 11.97 -14.72 3.87
C GLY A 15 11.22 -13.90 2.80
N PRO A 16 9.88 -13.88 2.84
CA PRO A 16 9.06 -13.25 1.81
C PRO A 16 9.51 -11.82 1.46
N THR A 17 9.74 -10.99 2.48
CA THR A 17 10.19 -9.61 2.30
C THR A 17 11.71 -9.43 2.40
N GLU A 18 12.52 -10.46 2.13
CA GLU A 18 13.98 -10.33 2.27
C GLU A 18 14.54 -9.31 1.29
N TRP A 19 15.01 -8.20 1.85
CA TRP A 19 15.86 -7.24 1.20
C TRP A 19 17.26 -7.82 1.21
N GLN A 20 17.80 -8.25 0.06
CA GLN A 20 19.20 -8.64 -0.01
C GLN A 20 20.07 -7.53 0.61
N THR A 21 20.81 -7.87 1.67
CA THR A 21 21.74 -6.96 2.38
C THR A 21 23.04 -6.74 1.59
N GLY A 22 22.92 -6.58 0.27
CA GLY A 22 24.00 -6.31 -0.67
C GLY A 22 24.08 -4.82 -1.05
N PRO A 23 25.22 -4.34 -1.57
CA PRO A 23 25.43 -2.92 -1.86
C PRO A 23 24.68 -2.37 -3.10
N ALA A 24 23.93 -3.20 -3.84
CA ALA A 24 23.17 -2.77 -5.02
C ALA A 24 21.66 -3.05 -4.83
N VAL A 25 20.83 -2.02 -4.99
CA VAL A 25 19.38 -2.19 -5.11
C VAL A 25 19.08 -2.65 -6.54
N GLY A 26 18.51 -3.83 -6.68
CA GLY A 26 18.12 -4.40 -7.98
C GLY A 26 19.13 -5.37 -8.58
N VAL A 27 18.97 -5.64 -9.87
CA VAL A 27 19.72 -6.65 -10.62
C VAL A 27 20.39 -6.04 -11.85
N GLY A 28 21.55 -6.57 -12.26
CA GLY A 28 22.25 -6.18 -13.48
C GLY A 28 21.54 -6.70 -14.76
N PRO A 29 22.16 -6.52 -15.94
CA PRO A 29 21.64 -7.11 -17.18
C PRO A 29 21.46 -8.63 -17.08
N TRP A 30 20.46 -9.18 -17.77
CA TRP A 30 20.16 -10.62 -17.77
C TRP A 30 21.39 -11.47 -18.06
N THR A 31 22.19 -11.10 -19.07
CA THR A 31 23.38 -11.86 -19.47
C THR A 31 24.48 -11.89 -18.40
N VAL A 32 24.45 -10.94 -17.44
CA VAL A 32 25.39 -10.86 -16.33
C VAL A 32 24.89 -11.71 -15.15
N GLU A 33 23.62 -11.57 -14.80
CA GLU A 33 23.00 -12.30 -13.68
C GLU A 33 22.75 -13.78 -14.00
N HIS A 34 22.51 -14.10 -15.28
CA HIS A 34 22.20 -15.44 -15.80
C HIS A 34 23.18 -15.84 -16.93
N PRO A 35 24.48 -16.04 -16.61
CA PRO A 35 25.50 -16.27 -17.62
C PRO A 35 25.28 -17.58 -18.38
N GLY A 36 25.03 -17.47 -19.68
CA GLY A 36 24.83 -18.63 -20.57
C GLY A 36 23.37 -19.09 -20.67
N GLU A 37 22.45 -18.49 -19.94
CA GLU A 37 21.02 -18.78 -20.07
C GLU A 37 20.38 -17.88 -21.14
N PRO A 38 19.57 -18.45 -22.05
CA PRO A 38 18.80 -17.64 -22.99
C PRO A 38 17.78 -16.79 -22.23
N VAL A 39 17.50 -15.59 -22.75
CA VAL A 39 16.38 -14.77 -22.25
C VAL A 39 15.08 -15.55 -22.41
N PRO A 40 14.24 -15.68 -21.36
CA PRO A 40 12.96 -16.36 -21.45
C PRO A 40 12.02 -15.71 -22.48
N ASP A 41 11.29 -16.53 -23.24
CA ASP A 41 10.20 -16.07 -24.10
C ASP A 41 8.95 -15.82 -23.25
N ASP A 42 8.97 -14.71 -22.50
CA ASP A 42 7.88 -14.29 -21.62
C ASP A 42 7.44 -12.85 -21.97
N PRO A 43 6.18 -12.64 -22.40
CA PRO A 43 5.69 -11.33 -22.80
C PRO A 43 5.61 -10.32 -21.65
N ARG A 44 5.78 -10.76 -20.40
CA ARG A 44 5.85 -9.88 -19.23
C ARG A 44 7.18 -9.14 -19.14
N LEU A 45 8.25 -9.69 -19.71
CA LEU A 45 9.61 -9.14 -19.60
C LEU A 45 9.79 -7.91 -20.51
N ASP A 46 10.51 -6.93 -20.00
CA ASP A 46 10.85 -5.69 -20.69
C ASP A 46 12.29 -5.78 -21.26
N ALA A 47 12.42 -5.56 -22.56
CA ALA A 47 13.69 -5.69 -23.27
C ALA A 47 14.77 -4.72 -22.78
N GLU A 48 14.40 -3.52 -22.35
CA GLU A 48 15.36 -2.52 -21.86
C GLU A 48 15.88 -2.91 -20.48
N LEU A 49 15.01 -3.44 -19.62
CA LEU A 49 15.40 -3.92 -18.29
C LEU A 49 16.30 -5.16 -18.39
N LEU A 50 16.00 -6.08 -19.31
CA LEU A 50 16.86 -7.23 -19.56
C LEU A 50 18.25 -6.82 -20.07
N ALA A 51 18.33 -5.80 -20.92
CA ALA A 51 19.58 -5.33 -21.51
C ALA A 51 20.45 -4.50 -20.56
N HIS A 52 19.84 -3.71 -19.68
CA HIS A 52 20.55 -2.71 -18.87
C HIS A 52 20.50 -2.97 -17.36
N GLY A 53 19.70 -3.94 -16.92
CA GLY A 53 19.42 -4.21 -15.53
C GLY A 53 18.20 -3.46 -14.99
N ASP A 54 17.74 -3.89 -13.82
CA ASP A 54 16.52 -3.40 -13.18
C ASP A 54 16.79 -2.96 -11.74
N THR A 55 16.93 -1.64 -11.57
CA THR A 55 17.18 -0.97 -10.28
C THR A 55 15.91 -0.41 -9.64
N ARG A 56 14.71 -0.74 -10.18
CA ARG A 56 13.44 -0.22 -9.65
C ARG A 56 13.19 -0.76 -8.25
N ASN A 57 12.45 -0.01 -7.45
CA ASN A 57 12.02 -0.45 -6.11
C ASN A 57 10.79 -1.37 -6.20
N VAL A 58 11.00 -2.58 -6.70
CA VAL A 58 10.03 -3.69 -6.77
C VAL A 58 10.62 -4.91 -6.08
N VAL A 59 9.77 -5.82 -5.61
CA VAL A 59 10.19 -7.13 -5.08
C VAL A 59 10.84 -7.97 -6.17
N ASP A 60 11.68 -8.93 -5.79
CA ASP A 60 12.54 -9.61 -6.75
C ASP A 60 11.79 -10.49 -7.76
N ALA A 61 10.61 -10.99 -7.38
CA ALA A 61 9.73 -11.71 -8.30
C ALA A 61 9.21 -10.85 -9.49
N TYR A 62 9.34 -9.52 -9.42
CA TYR A 62 8.99 -8.59 -10.51
C TYR A 62 10.19 -8.04 -11.28
N ARG A 63 11.41 -8.54 -11.03
CA ARG A 63 12.58 -8.08 -11.80
C ARG A 63 12.39 -8.33 -13.28
N TYR A 64 12.79 -7.34 -14.06
CA TYR A 64 12.67 -7.30 -15.53
C TYR A 64 11.24 -7.25 -16.06
N TRP A 65 10.20 -7.39 -15.25
CA TRP A 65 8.83 -7.28 -15.74
C TRP A 65 8.52 -5.84 -16.15
N SER A 66 7.82 -5.69 -17.27
CA SER A 66 7.19 -4.44 -17.65
C SER A 66 6.26 -3.96 -16.53
N ARG A 67 6.09 -2.64 -16.43
CA ARG A 67 5.21 -2.06 -15.43
C ARG A 67 3.78 -2.59 -15.59
N GLU A 68 3.32 -2.71 -16.83
CA GLU A 68 1.99 -3.15 -17.19
C GLU A 68 1.76 -4.59 -16.73
N ALA A 69 2.76 -5.47 -16.87
CA ALA A 69 2.68 -6.83 -16.33
C ALA A 69 2.62 -6.87 -14.80
N ILE A 70 3.39 -6.03 -14.11
CA ILE A 70 3.35 -5.93 -12.64
C ILE A 70 1.97 -5.45 -12.18
N VAL A 71 1.41 -4.42 -12.82
CA VAL A 71 0.07 -3.91 -12.49
C VAL A 71 -0.99 -4.99 -12.71
N ALA A 72 -0.94 -5.70 -13.84
CA ALA A 72 -1.90 -6.76 -14.14
C ALA A 72 -1.85 -7.91 -13.13
N ASP A 73 -0.65 -8.29 -12.68
CA ASP A 73 -0.47 -9.32 -11.66
C ASP A 73 -1.01 -8.88 -10.29
N ILE A 74 -0.69 -7.64 -9.86
CA ILE A 74 -1.22 -7.09 -8.62
C ILE A 74 -2.76 -6.99 -8.69
N ASP A 75 -3.32 -6.55 -9.83
CA ASP A 75 -4.76 -6.39 -10.04
C ASP A 75 -5.54 -7.70 -9.86
N ALA A 76 -4.92 -8.85 -10.16
CA ALA A 76 -5.53 -10.17 -9.95
C ALA A 76 -5.70 -10.54 -8.47
N ARG A 77 -5.03 -9.81 -7.56
CA ARG A 77 -4.94 -10.14 -6.13
C ARG A 77 -5.16 -8.93 -5.21
N ARG A 78 -5.62 -7.78 -5.74
CA ARG A 78 -5.94 -6.61 -4.93
C ARG A 78 -7.05 -6.92 -3.93
N HIS A 79 -6.91 -6.35 -2.75
CA HIS A 79 -7.95 -6.39 -1.74
C HIS A 79 -9.07 -5.40 -2.09
N PRO A 80 -10.35 -5.68 -1.76
CA PRO A 80 -11.48 -4.76 -1.91
C PRO A 80 -11.45 -3.62 -0.88
N LEU A 81 -10.26 -3.26 -0.43
CA LEU A 81 -9.97 -2.15 0.42
C LEU A 81 -9.60 -0.97 -0.47
N HIS A 82 -10.22 0.17 -0.21
CA HIS A 82 -9.88 1.45 -0.81
C HIS A 82 -9.41 2.40 0.28
N VAL A 83 -8.62 3.40 -0.10
CA VAL A 83 -8.16 4.45 0.82
C VAL A 83 -8.43 5.81 0.21
N ALA A 84 -8.97 6.73 0.99
CA ALA A 84 -9.19 8.11 0.59
C ALA A 84 -8.44 9.07 1.51
N ILE A 85 -7.83 10.10 0.95
CA ILE A 85 -7.15 11.15 1.71
C ILE A 85 -7.59 12.54 1.22
N GLU A 86 -8.03 13.37 2.15
CA GLU A 86 -8.36 14.77 1.90
C GLU A 86 -7.10 15.62 1.65
N ASN A 87 -7.10 16.39 0.55
CA ASN A 87 -6.00 17.22 0.08
C ASN A 87 -6.45 18.69 -0.11
N PHE A 88 -6.76 19.37 1.00
CA PHE A 88 -7.19 20.77 0.95
C PHE A 88 -6.08 21.79 1.29
N ALA A 89 -5.09 21.39 2.11
CA ALA A 89 -4.01 22.27 2.56
C ALA A 89 -2.62 21.72 2.23
N HIS A 90 -2.25 20.59 2.85
CA HIS A 90 -0.93 19.97 2.77
C HIS A 90 -1.01 18.57 2.15
N ASP A 91 -0.04 18.24 1.29
CA ASP A 91 -0.01 17.01 0.50
C ASP A 91 1.12 16.03 0.89
N ALA A 92 1.86 16.32 1.96
CA ALA A 92 3.07 15.60 2.34
C ALA A 92 2.82 14.11 2.62
N ASN A 93 1.65 13.77 3.17
CA ASN A 93 1.31 12.39 3.53
C ASN A 93 0.79 11.56 2.36
N ILE A 94 0.33 12.18 1.28
CA ILE A 94 -0.33 11.47 0.17
C ILE A 94 0.62 10.45 -0.45
N GLY A 95 1.89 10.82 -0.65
CA GLY A 95 2.90 9.89 -1.15
C GLY A 95 3.09 8.67 -0.25
N THR A 96 3.15 8.88 1.06
CA THR A 96 3.26 7.78 2.04
C THR A 96 2.04 6.87 1.99
N VAL A 97 0.83 7.44 1.92
CA VAL A 97 -0.41 6.67 1.79
C VAL A 97 -0.41 5.83 0.51
N VAL A 98 -0.04 6.42 -0.64
CA VAL A 98 0.04 5.70 -1.92
C VAL A 98 1.04 4.54 -1.85
N ARG A 99 2.21 4.78 -1.26
CA ARG A 99 3.24 3.74 -1.09
C ARG A 99 2.75 2.59 -0.21
N THR A 100 2.15 2.89 0.92
CA THR A 100 1.61 1.87 1.83
C THR A 100 0.43 1.13 1.21
N ALA A 101 -0.44 1.82 0.49
CA ALA A 101 -1.55 1.20 -0.23
C ALA A 101 -1.07 0.23 -1.33
N ASN A 102 0.01 0.57 -2.05
CA ASN A 102 0.63 -0.35 -3.01
C ASN A 102 1.21 -1.58 -2.29
N ALA A 103 1.92 -1.41 -1.17
CA ALA A 103 2.50 -2.51 -0.40
C ALA A 103 1.43 -3.49 0.12
N PHE A 104 0.27 -2.98 0.54
CA PHE A 104 -0.86 -3.81 0.99
C PHE A 104 -1.82 -4.22 -0.14
N ALA A 105 -1.46 -4.04 -1.41
CA ALA A 105 -2.31 -4.38 -2.55
C ALA A 105 -3.76 -3.83 -2.45
N VAL A 106 -3.92 -2.62 -1.91
CA VAL A 106 -5.19 -1.88 -1.86
C VAL A 106 -5.72 -1.67 -3.29
N ALA A 107 -7.04 -1.78 -3.48
CA ALA A 107 -7.71 -1.63 -4.77
C ALA A 107 -7.40 -0.30 -5.46
N ALA A 108 -7.60 0.81 -4.75
CA ALA A 108 -7.28 2.15 -5.25
C ALA A 108 -7.08 3.16 -4.12
N VAL A 109 -6.36 4.24 -4.44
CA VAL A 109 -6.21 5.43 -3.60
C VAL A 109 -6.97 6.61 -4.20
N HIS A 110 -7.79 7.24 -3.38
CA HIS A 110 -8.68 8.33 -3.74
C HIS A 110 -8.14 9.64 -3.17
N ILE A 111 -7.84 10.60 -4.05
CA ILE A 111 -7.39 11.94 -3.66
C ILE A 111 -8.59 12.86 -3.71
N VAL A 112 -8.97 13.43 -2.58
CA VAL A 112 -10.13 14.32 -2.46
C VAL A 112 -9.66 15.77 -2.37
N GLY A 113 -10.29 16.69 -3.10
CA GLY A 113 -9.90 18.10 -3.12
C GLY A 113 -8.89 18.40 -4.23
N ARG A 114 -7.69 18.90 -3.89
CA ARG A 114 -6.72 19.33 -4.91
C ARG A 114 -6.19 18.13 -5.71
N ARG A 115 -6.26 18.23 -7.04
CA ARG A 115 -5.81 17.18 -7.96
C ARG A 115 -4.29 17.02 -8.00
N ARG A 116 -3.54 18.11 -7.78
CA ARG A 116 -2.07 18.09 -7.73
C ARG A 116 -1.61 17.87 -6.30
N TRP A 117 -0.61 17.00 -6.15
CA TRP A 117 0.00 16.64 -4.88
C TRP A 117 1.46 16.22 -5.05
N ASN A 118 2.23 16.28 -3.98
CA ASN A 118 3.64 15.94 -3.93
C ASN A 118 3.89 14.43 -3.95
N ARG A 119 4.37 13.93 -5.10
CA ARG A 119 4.62 12.51 -5.32
C ARG A 119 5.89 11.95 -4.72
N ARG A 120 6.75 12.79 -4.12
CA ARG A 120 8.07 12.37 -3.63
C ARG A 120 7.97 11.21 -2.63
N GLY A 121 7.01 11.28 -1.70
CA GLY A 121 6.79 10.24 -0.70
C GLY A 121 6.35 8.88 -1.26
N ALA A 122 5.79 8.87 -2.49
CA ALA A 122 5.35 7.62 -3.13
C ALA A 122 6.52 6.78 -3.63
N MET A 123 7.73 7.33 -3.78
CA MET A 123 8.90 6.58 -4.26
C MET A 123 8.61 5.83 -5.58
N VAL A 124 7.90 6.49 -6.51
CA VAL A 124 7.50 5.96 -7.83
C VAL A 124 6.44 4.83 -7.78
N THR A 125 6.00 4.42 -6.59
CA THR A 125 4.93 3.40 -6.45
C THR A 125 3.56 3.86 -6.97
N ASP A 126 3.37 5.17 -7.17
CA ASP A 126 2.20 5.74 -7.84
C ASP A 126 2.00 5.20 -9.26
N ARG A 127 3.05 4.65 -9.88
CA ARG A 127 2.97 4.02 -11.21
C ARG A 127 2.38 2.60 -11.19
N TYR A 128 2.32 1.96 -10.02
CA TYR A 128 1.81 0.59 -9.85
C TYR A 128 0.49 0.55 -9.05
N GLN A 129 -0.09 1.71 -8.75
CA GLN A 129 -1.29 1.87 -7.94
C GLN A 129 -2.34 2.65 -8.71
N HIS A 130 -3.60 2.22 -8.59
CA HIS A 130 -4.75 2.94 -9.13
C HIS A 130 -5.02 4.18 -8.31
N LEU A 131 -4.99 5.34 -8.97
CA LEU A 131 -5.27 6.63 -8.34
C LEU A 131 -6.54 7.23 -8.93
N MET A 132 -7.47 7.59 -8.06
CA MET A 132 -8.72 8.27 -8.41
C MET A 132 -8.74 9.66 -7.80
N HIS A 133 -9.38 10.61 -8.47
CA HIS A 133 -9.53 11.99 -7.99
C HIS A 133 -11.00 12.33 -7.84
N HIS A 134 -11.32 13.00 -6.74
CA HIS A 134 -12.65 13.50 -6.39
C HIS A 134 -12.51 14.97 -6.01
N GLU A 135 -13.42 15.83 -6.48
CA GLU A 135 -13.36 17.26 -6.16
C GLU A 135 -13.75 17.51 -4.70
N THR A 136 -14.77 16.80 -4.22
CA THR A 136 -15.30 16.93 -2.86
C THR A 136 -15.45 15.58 -2.16
N VAL A 137 -15.63 15.62 -0.84
CA VAL A 137 -15.94 14.41 -0.04
C VAL A 137 -17.29 13.83 -0.46
N SER A 138 -18.27 14.68 -0.80
CA SER A 138 -19.57 14.22 -1.30
C SER A 138 -19.45 13.42 -2.60
N ASP A 139 -18.55 13.81 -3.52
CA ASP A 139 -18.29 13.05 -4.74
C ASP A 139 -17.70 11.67 -4.44
N LEU A 140 -16.76 11.60 -3.49
CA LEU A 140 -16.19 10.34 -3.02
C LEU A 140 -17.27 9.44 -2.42
N ILE A 141 -18.13 9.97 -1.55
CA ILE A 141 -19.20 9.21 -0.90
C ILE A 141 -20.19 8.69 -1.94
N ALA A 142 -20.58 9.52 -2.92
CA ALA A 142 -21.46 9.12 -4.00
C ALA A 142 -20.84 7.97 -4.81
N TRP A 143 -19.55 8.08 -5.15
CA TRP A 143 -18.81 7.01 -5.81
C TRP A 143 -18.75 5.73 -4.96
N ALA A 144 -18.46 5.84 -3.66
CA ALA A 144 -18.36 4.69 -2.76
C ALA A 144 -19.70 3.95 -2.63
N ARG A 145 -20.81 4.68 -2.57
CA ARG A 145 -22.17 4.13 -2.56
C ARG A 145 -22.48 3.37 -3.85
N ASP A 146 -22.14 3.93 -5.02
CA ASP A 146 -22.31 3.26 -6.31
C ASP A 146 -21.45 1.98 -6.40
N ALA A 147 -20.22 2.05 -5.88
CA ALA A 147 -19.30 0.91 -5.78
C ALA A 147 -19.72 -0.12 -4.69
N ARG A 148 -20.74 0.18 -3.87
CA ARG A 148 -21.20 -0.63 -2.72
C ARG A 148 -20.11 -0.85 -1.66
N LEU A 149 -19.31 0.18 -1.40
CA LEU A 149 -18.28 0.20 -0.38
C LEU A 149 -18.75 0.95 0.86
N THR A 150 -18.49 0.38 2.04
CA THR A 150 -18.73 1.07 3.32
C THR A 150 -17.70 2.18 3.50
N VAL A 151 -18.13 3.39 3.86
CA VAL A 151 -17.24 4.51 4.16
C VAL A 151 -16.87 4.48 5.64
N VAL A 152 -15.58 4.27 5.94
CA VAL A 152 -15.06 4.25 7.30
C VAL A 152 -14.18 5.46 7.52
N ALA A 153 -14.66 6.44 8.29
CA ALA A 153 -13.86 7.59 8.68
C ALA A 153 -12.84 7.20 9.75
N VAL A 154 -11.59 7.63 9.59
CA VAL A 154 -10.52 7.41 10.58
C VAL A 154 -10.15 8.74 11.22
N ASP A 155 -10.72 9.01 12.39
CA ASP A 155 -10.48 10.22 13.17
C ASP A 155 -10.82 10.02 14.66
N ASN A 156 -10.32 10.89 15.53
CA ASN A 156 -10.49 10.81 16.99
C ASN A 156 -11.70 11.60 17.52
N THR A 157 -12.74 11.74 16.71
CA THR A 157 -13.96 12.49 17.05
C THR A 157 -14.79 11.77 18.11
N PRO A 158 -15.60 12.48 18.92
CA PRO A 158 -16.48 11.85 19.90
C PRO A 158 -17.37 10.77 19.26
N GLY A 159 -17.42 9.59 19.89
CA GLY A 159 -18.20 8.45 19.40
C GLY A 159 -17.45 7.49 18.47
N ALA A 160 -16.21 7.81 18.07
CA ALA A 160 -15.36 6.89 17.33
C ALA A 160 -15.08 5.60 18.11
N ARG A 161 -15.13 4.45 17.42
CA ARG A 161 -14.77 3.15 18.01
C ARG A 161 -13.24 2.96 17.97
N PRO A 162 -12.61 2.41 19.02
CA PRO A 162 -11.20 2.03 18.94
C PRO A 162 -10.96 1.07 17.78
N LEU A 163 -10.02 1.40 16.90
CA LEU A 163 -9.67 0.60 15.72
C LEU A 163 -9.28 -0.83 16.11
N GLU A 164 -8.62 -0.97 17.26
CA GLU A 164 -8.09 -2.22 17.80
C GLU A 164 -9.19 -3.23 18.16
N THR A 165 -10.43 -2.77 18.34
CA THR A 165 -11.60 -3.61 18.69
C THR A 165 -12.77 -3.44 17.72
N ALA A 166 -12.57 -2.68 16.64
CA ALA A 166 -13.57 -2.49 15.60
C ALA A 166 -13.50 -3.62 14.57
N ASP A 167 -14.67 -4.17 14.21
CA ASP A 167 -14.80 -5.03 13.04
C ASP A 167 -14.85 -4.14 11.80
N LEU A 168 -13.79 -4.15 11.00
CA LEU A 168 -13.72 -3.38 9.77
C LEU A 168 -14.50 -4.12 8.68
N PRO A 169 -15.34 -3.44 7.88
CA PRO A 169 -15.96 -4.06 6.73
C PRO A 169 -14.91 -4.50 5.72
N ARG A 170 -15.10 -5.67 5.11
CA ARG A 170 -14.19 -6.19 4.09
C ARG A 170 -14.14 -5.26 2.87
N ASP A 171 -15.29 -4.88 2.34
CA ASP A 171 -15.44 -4.03 1.17
C ASP A 171 -15.68 -2.58 1.63
N CYS A 172 -14.59 -1.80 1.77
CA CYS A 172 -14.68 -0.45 2.35
C CYS A 172 -13.69 0.55 1.76
N VAL A 173 -13.99 1.83 1.99
CA VAL A 173 -13.05 2.95 1.82
C VAL A 173 -12.67 3.48 3.20
N LEU A 174 -11.39 3.43 3.55
CA LEU A 174 -10.86 4.13 4.72
C LEU A 174 -10.62 5.60 4.37
N LEU A 175 -11.38 6.51 4.97
CA LEU A 175 -11.32 7.95 4.72
C LEU A 175 -10.51 8.67 5.79
N PHE A 176 -9.40 9.29 5.37
CA PHE A 176 -8.50 10.07 6.21
C PHE A 176 -8.65 11.57 5.94
N GLY A 177 -8.70 12.32 7.03
CA GLY A 177 -8.78 13.76 7.01
C GLY A 177 -7.47 14.45 6.64
N GLN A 178 -7.56 15.76 6.41
CA GLN A 178 -6.38 16.59 6.23
C GLN A 178 -5.68 16.87 7.58
N GLU A 179 -4.37 17.10 7.55
CA GLU A 179 -3.62 17.49 8.76
C GLU A 179 -4.19 18.77 9.39
N GLY A 180 -4.46 18.73 10.70
CA GLY A 180 -5.02 19.84 11.46
C GLY A 180 -6.45 19.58 11.90
N PRO A 181 -7.47 19.97 11.10
CA PRO A 181 -8.87 19.86 11.50
C PRO A 181 -9.40 18.43 11.53
N GLY A 182 -8.69 17.43 11.00
CA GLY A 182 -9.17 16.06 10.90
C GLY A 182 -10.06 15.85 9.67
N VAL A 183 -10.96 14.86 9.72
CA VAL A 183 -11.96 14.67 8.67
C VAL A 183 -12.98 15.80 8.70
N SER A 184 -13.42 16.27 7.54
CA SER A 184 -14.46 17.31 7.45
C SER A 184 -15.78 16.88 8.11
N ASP A 185 -16.59 17.86 8.56
CA ASP A 185 -17.92 17.58 9.15
C ASP A 185 -18.83 16.80 8.19
N ASP A 186 -18.66 16.99 6.89
CA ASP A 186 -19.37 16.23 5.85
C ASP A 186 -18.94 14.76 5.85
N ALA A 187 -17.63 14.49 5.95
CA ALA A 187 -17.11 13.12 6.08
C ALA A 187 -17.63 12.44 7.35
N GLN A 188 -17.68 13.15 8.48
CA GLN A 188 -18.17 12.58 9.76
C GLN A 188 -19.66 12.24 9.71
N ARG A 189 -20.48 13.08 9.08
CA ARG A 189 -21.93 12.87 9.00
C ARG A 189 -22.33 11.75 8.06
N GLU A 190 -21.56 11.56 6.99
CA GLU A 190 -21.91 10.64 5.91
C GLU A 190 -21.17 9.30 5.98
N ALA A 191 -20.15 9.18 6.84
CA ALA A 191 -19.49 7.90 7.09
C ALA A 191 -20.42 6.91 7.80
N ASP A 192 -20.34 5.65 7.37
CA ASP A 192 -21.13 4.55 7.95
C ASP A 192 -20.54 4.09 9.31
N LEU A 193 -19.24 4.29 9.49
CA LEU A 193 -18.49 3.94 10.69
C LEU A 193 -17.37 4.96 10.91
N THR A 194 -17.17 5.37 12.16
CA THR A 194 -16.01 6.16 12.56
C THR A 194 -15.15 5.35 13.53
N VAL A 195 -13.86 5.23 13.21
CA VAL A 195 -12.87 4.58 14.06
C VAL A 195 -11.73 5.52 14.42
N SER A 196 -11.14 5.30 15.59
CA SER A 196 -9.99 6.05 16.08
C SER A 196 -8.89 5.09 16.53
N ILE A 197 -7.63 5.41 16.26
CA ILE A 197 -6.49 4.67 16.81
C ILE A 197 -6.33 5.04 18.28
N ALA A 198 -6.24 4.05 19.16
CA ALA A 198 -6.09 4.29 20.59
C ALA A 198 -4.75 5.01 20.88
N GLN A 199 -4.81 6.09 21.66
CA GLN A 199 -3.64 6.90 22.03
C GLN A 199 -3.50 6.96 23.56
N PHE A 200 -2.28 6.73 24.04
CA PHE A 200 -1.94 6.72 25.47
C PHE A 200 -0.92 7.81 25.86
N GLY A 201 -0.52 8.64 24.88
CA GLY A 201 0.45 9.71 25.06
C GLY A 201 -0.18 11.09 25.22
N SER A 202 0.64 12.14 25.11
CA SER A 202 0.25 13.54 25.28
C SER A 202 -0.07 14.28 23.98
N THR A 203 0.18 13.68 22.82
CA THR A 203 -0.15 14.28 21.52
C THR A 203 -1.66 14.31 21.30
N ARG A 204 -2.13 15.27 20.50
CA ARG A 204 -3.54 15.37 20.11
C ARG A 204 -3.89 14.42 18.97
N SER A 205 -2.91 14.02 18.16
CA SER A 205 -3.14 13.18 17.00
C SER A 205 -1.88 12.42 16.57
N ILE A 206 -2.10 11.42 15.71
CA ILE A 206 -1.09 10.69 14.95
C ILE A 206 -0.97 11.35 13.56
N ASN A 207 0.24 11.35 12.97
CA ASN A 207 0.43 11.79 11.58
C ASN A 207 -0.49 10.99 10.62
N ALA A 208 -1.13 11.65 9.66
CA ALA A 208 -2.14 11.02 8.81
C ALA A 208 -1.57 9.86 7.96
N GLY A 209 -0.33 9.95 7.48
CA GLY A 209 0.32 8.85 6.76
C GLY A 209 0.55 7.62 7.64
N VAL A 210 0.96 7.84 8.90
CA VAL A 210 1.12 6.77 9.90
C VAL A 210 -0.24 6.16 10.26
N ALA A 211 -1.25 6.99 10.49
CA ALA A 211 -2.60 6.54 10.79
C ALA A 211 -3.18 5.67 9.66
N ALA A 212 -2.95 6.08 8.40
CA ALA A 212 -3.34 5.31 7.23
C ALA A 212 -2.66 3.94 7.18
N GLY A 213 -1.36 3.87 7.47
CA GLY A 213 -0.65 2.60 7.56
C GLY A 213 -1.20 1.67 8.65
N ILE A 214 -1.47 2.21 9.84
CA ILE A 214 -2.03 1.43 10.96
C ILE A 214 -3.42 0.90 10.60
N ALA A 215 -4.30 1.73 10.04
CA ALA A 215 -5.65 1.35 9.68
C ALA A 215 -5.70 0.34 8.51
N MET A 216 -4.88 0.53 7.47
CA MET A 216 -4.74 -0.46 6.40
C MET A 216 -4.24 -1.80 6.95
N HIS A 217 -3.22 -1.79 7.81
CA HIS A 217 -2.70 -3.01 8.41
C HIS A 217 -3.72 -3.68 9.35
N ALA A 218 -4.53 -2.92 10.07
CA ALA A 218 -5.63 -3.47 10.87
C ALA A 218 -6.66 -4.19 9.98
N TRP A 219 -6.97 -3.64 8.81
CA TRP A 219 -7.81 -4.33 7.82
C TRP A 219 -7.14 -5.61 7.31
N VAL A 220 -5.86 -5.55 6.95
CA VAL A 220 -5.08 -6.72 6.47
C VAL A 220 -5.13 -7.85 7.51
N ARG A 221 -4.94 -7.52 8.79
CA ARG A 221 -5.01 -8.48 9.90
C ARG A 221 -6.37 -9.17 10.04
N GLN A 222 -7.45 -8.55 9.59
CA GLN A 222 -8.80 -9.10 9.67
C GLN A 222 -9.21 -9.88 8.41
N HIS A 223 -8.73 -9.47 7.22
CA HIS A 223 -9.31 -9.92 5.95
C HIS A 223 -8.32 -10.49 4.92
N ALA A 224 -7.03 -10.19 5.03
CA ALA A 224 -6.07 -10.65 4.04
C ALA A 224 -5.70 -12.12 4.27
N ASP A 225 -5.51 -12.85 3.17
CA ASP A 225 -4.85 -14.14 3.20
C ASP A 225 -3.34 -13.93 3.32
N LEU A 226 -2.79 -14.26 4.48
CA LEU A 226 -1.37 -14.04 4.77
C LEU A 226 -0.46 -15.06 4.07
N ASP A 227 -1.00 -16.20 3.62
CA ASP A 227 -0.24 -17.18 2.84
C ASP A 227 0.02 -16.67 1.40
N ALA A 228 -0.69 -15.63 0.97
CA ALA A 228 -0.49 -14.93 -0.29
C ALA A 228 0.41 -13.68 -0.16
N ALA A 229 1.00 -13.43 1.02
CA ALA A 229 1.93 -12.34 1.23
C ALA A 229 3.28 -12.61 0.54
N TRP A 230 3.90 -11.54 0.05
CA TRP A 230 5.14 -11.60 -0.74
C TRP A 230 6.34 -11.33 0.11
#